data_AF-A0A355GE29-F1
#
_entry.id   AF-A0A355GE29-F1
#
_cell.length_a   1.000
_cell.length_b   1.000
_cell.length_c   1.000
_cell.angle_alpha   90.00
_cell.angle_beta   90.00
_cell.angle_gamma   90.00
#
_symmetry.space_group_name_H-M   'P 1'
#
loop_
_entity.id
_entity.type
_entity.pdbx_description
1 polymer ?
#
loop_
_entity_poly.entity_id
_entity_poly.type
_entity_poly.pdbx_seq_one_letter_code
_entity_poly.pdbx_strand_id
1 'polypeptide(L)'
;TSPRNYSLSDQPGQGYYRISVKKEGPLAADAPGGLISNYLHEQVELGDTLQIGPPCGEFTLAADTPSTRPVVLLAGGIGITPLLAMAKTVLATQPERPVYLLQAARNSSTHAFAEEVQQLQQSASKLQTRVIYDQPVEGDVELQRCDATGVVSESLLREWTPFEDAEYYFCGPKAFMQNVYRSLQALDVGDDRMHFEFFGPRQDIESAAAVG
;
A
#
# COMPACT_ATOMS: atom_id res chain seq x y z
N THR A 1 -16.50 14.11 16.81
CA THR A 1 -15.44 13.07 16.79
C THR A 1 -14.19 13.69 16.21
N SER A 2 -12.98 13.25 16.58
CA SER A 2 -11.78 13.73 15.89
C SER A 2 -11.81 13.28 14.43
N PRO A 3 -11.35 14.10 13.47
CA PRO A 3 -11.29 13.71 12.07
C PRO A 3 -10.42 12.44 11.87
N ARG A 4 -10.64 11.76 10.75
CA ARG A 4 -9.82 10.62 10.31
C ARG A 4 -9.26 10.92 8.93
N ASN A 5 -8.02 10.51 8.72
CA ASN A 5 -7.35 10.64 7.44
C ASN A 5 -7.51 9.35 6.66
N TYR A 6 -7.82 9.47 5.38
CA TYR A 6 -7.87 8.38 4.42
C TYR A 6 -7.08 8.83 3.20
N SER A 7 -6.07 8.04 2.80
CA SER A 7 -5.31 8.33 1.60
C SER A 7 -6.23 8.29 0.38
N LEU A 8 -5.96 9.17 -0.59
CA LEU A 8 -6.61 9.10 -1.88
C LEU A 8 -6.14 7.82 -2.59
N SER A 9 -7.09 7.03 -3.09
CA SER A 9 -6.83 5.74 -3.75
C SER A 9 -6.91 5.79 -5.26
N ASP A 10 -7.06 6.98 -5.85
CA ASP A 10 -6.94 7.19 -7.30
C ASP A 10 -6.00 8.35 -7.64
N GLN A 11 -5.56 8.38 -8.89
CA GLN A 11 -4.74 9.46 -9.42
C GLN A 11 -5.51 10.80 -9.43
N PRO A 12 -4.82 11.96 -9.41
CA PRO A 12 -5.46 13.25 -9.51
C PRO A 12 -6.12 13.48 -10.89
N GLY A 13 -6.93 14.55 -10.99
CA GLY A 13 -7.51 14.99 -12.26
C GLY A 13 -8.75 14.23 -12.73
N GLN A 14 -9.28 13.29 -11.94
CA GLN A 14 -10.47 12.49 -12.31
C GLN A 14 -11.81 13.23 -12.14
N GLY A 15 -11.80 14.45 -11.59
CA GLY A 15 -13.03 15.18 -11.23
C GLY A 15 -13.70 14.67 -9.95
N TYR A 16 -13.05 13.76 -9.22
CA TYR A 16 -13.49 13.24 -7.93
C TYR A 16 -12.30 12.92 -7.02
N TYR A 17 -12.60 12.75 -5.72
CA TYR A 17 -11.72 12.06 -4.78
C TYR A 17 -12.24 10.64 -4.55
N ARG A 18 -11.33 9.67 -4.48
CA ARG A 18 -11.66 8.31 -4.07
C ARG A 18 -10.88 7.97 -2.82
N ILE A 19 -11.58 7.50 -1.80
CA ILE A 19 -10.99 6.89 -0.61
C ILE A 19 -11.39 5.42 -0.58
N SER A 20 -10.64 4.60 0.15
CA SER A 20 -10.99 3.19 0.31
C SER A 20 -10.70 2.75 1.73
N VAL A 21 -11.75 2.30 2.40
CA VAL A 21 -11.79 2.22 3.85
C VAL A 21 -11.85 0.77 4.25
N LYS A 22 -10.84 0.29 4.98
CA LYS A 22 -10.91 -0.99 5.67
C LYS A 22 -11.86 -0.85 6.87
N LYS A 23 -12.78 -1.80 7.02
CA LYS A 23 -13.63 -1.91 8.21
C LYS A 23 -12.78 -2.41 9.38
N GLU A 24 -12.58 -1.57 10.40
CA GLU A 24 -11.83 -1.95 11.60
C GLU A 24 -12.76 -2.62 12.62
N GLY A 25 -12.50 -3.90 12.89
CA GLY A 25 -13.21 -4.65 13.91
C GLY A 25 -12.77 -4.30 15.34
N PRO A 26 -13.37 -4.96 16.35
CA PRO A 26 -12.92 -4.88 17.74
C PRO A 26 -11.44 -5.22 17.90
N LEU A 27 -10.71 -4.44 18.70
CA LEU A 27 -9.32 -4.75 19.07
C LEU A 27 -9.21 -5.82 20.18
N ALA A 28 -10.31 -6.09 20.89
CA ALA A 28 -10.47 -7.12 21.90
C ALA A 28 -11.94 -7.58 21.92
N ALA A 29 -12.23 -8.73 22.54
CA ALA A 29 -13.57 -9.33 22.52
C ALA A 29 -14.70 -8.37 22.95
N ASP A 30 -14.42 -7.50 23.94
CA ASP A 30 -15.39 -6.55 24.50
C ASP A 30 -15.17 -5.09 24.04
N ALA A 31 -14.26 -4.86 23.08
CA ALA A 31 -14.01 -3.51 22.56
C ALA A 31 -14.97 -3.15 21.42
N PRO A 32 -15.39 -1.88 21.29
CA PRO A 32 -16.10 -1.47 20.09
C PRO A 32 -15.18 -1.54 18.86
N GLY A 33 -15.77 -1.79 17.69
CA GLY A 33 -15.07 -1.61 16.42
C GLY A 33 -14.72 -0.14 16.14
N GLY A 34 -13.96 0.10 15.08
CA GLY A 34 -13.57 1.45 14.66
C GLY A 34 -14.78 2.33 14.32
N LEU A 35 -15.04 3.37 15.11
CA LEU A 35 -16.25 4.20 14.98
C LEU A 35 -16.51 4.70 13.55
N ILE A 36 -15.53 5.36 12.92
CA ILE A 36 -15.70 6.00 11.61
C ILE A 36 -15.69 4.97 10.47
N SER A 37 -14.82 3.95 10.53
CA SER A 37 -14.77 2.93 9.48
C SER A 37 -16.05 2.10 9.42
N ASN A 38 -16.64 1.77 10.57
CA ASN A 38 -17.91 1.04 10.61
C ASN A 38 -19.06 1.94 10.17
N TYR A 39 -19.10 3.21 10.60
CA TYR A 39 -20.09 4.18 10.11
C TYR A 39 -20.06 4.33 8.58
N LEU A 40 -18.88 4.48 7.97
CA LEU A 40 -18.73 4.58 6.51
C LEU A 40 -19.16 3.30 5.77
N HIS A 41 -19.08 2.13 6.41
CA HIS A 41 -19.51 0.85 5.82
C HIS A 41 -21.00 0.56 6.01
N GLU A 42 -21.59 1.03 7.09
CA GLU A 42 -22.90 0.56 7.55
C GLU A 42 -24.00 1.61 7.43
N GLN A 43 -23.65 2.89 7.37
CA GLN A 43 -24.60 4.00 7.50
C GLN A 43 -24.50 5.05 6.39
N VAL A 44 -23.39 5.09 5.65
CA VAL A 44 -23.22 6.07 4.56
C VAL A 44 -23.64 5.43 3.25
N GLU A 45 -24.56 6.09 2.55
CA GLU A 45 -25.13 5.65 1.30
C GLU A 45 -24.90 6.65 0.15
N LEU A 46 -25.22 6.23 -1.08
CA LEU A 46 -25.13 7.12 -2.23
C LEU A 46 -26.12 8.29 -2.08
N GLY A 47 -25.62 9.51 -2.25
CA GLY A 47 -26.39 10.75 -2.07
C GLY A 47 -26.12 11.44 -0.73
N ASP A 48 -25.50 10.76 0.23
CA ASP A 48 -25.08 11.39 1.47
C ASP A 48 -23.94 12.39 1.25
N THR A 49 -23.85 13.37 2.15
CA THR A 49 -22.82 14.40 2.12
C THR A 49 -21.83 14.20 3.26
N LEU A 50 -20.55 14.15 2.94
CA LEU A 50 -19.45 14.09 3.90
C LEU A 50 -18.68 15.41 3.91
N GLN A 51 -18.34 15.89 5.10
CA GLN A 51 -17.40 17.00 5.25
C GLN A 51 -15.97 16.47 5.12
N ILE A 52 -15.23 16.99 4.14
CA ILE A 52 -13.83 16.62 3.89
C ILE A 52 -12.94 17.86 3.98
N GLY A 53 -11.72 17.67 4.49
CA GLY A 53 -10.66 18.67 4.39
C GLY A 53 -9.98 18.62 3.02
N PRO A 54 -9.16 19.63 2.67
CA PRO A 54 -8.30 19.55 1.50
C PRO A 54 -7.28 18.41 1.65
N PRO A 55 -6.78 17.82 0.55
CA PRO A 55 -5.67 16.88 0.59
C PRO A 55 -4.45 17.47 1.32
N CYS A 56 -3.83 16.67 2.19
CA CYS A 56 -2.63 17.04 2.93
C CYS A 56 -1.79 15.79 3.23
N GLY A 57 -0.50 15.99 3.53
CA GLY A 57 0.45 14.92 3.81
C GLY A 57 1.79 15.15 3.11
N GLU A 58 2.84 14.49 3.59
CA GLU A 58 4.20 14.56 3.03
C GLU A 58 4.56 13.30 2.22
N PHE A 59 3.84 12.19 2.43
CA PHE A 59 4.04 10.94 1.71
C PHE A 59 3.46 11.03 0.30
N THR A 60 4.23 11.63 -0.60
CA THR A 60 3.85 11.88 -1.99
C THR A 60 4.98 11.47 -2.93
N LEU A 61 4.62 11.07 -4.15
CA LEU A 61 5.57 10.83 -5.22
C LEU A 61 5.63 12.08 -6.09
N ALA A 62 6.82 12.65 -6.27
CA ALA A 62 7.06 13.85 -7.10
C ALA A 62 6.93 13.50 -8.60
N ALA A 63 5.69 13.31 -9.07
CA ALA A 63 5.41 12.91 -10.44
C ALA A 63 5.53 14.06 -11.45
N ASP A 64 5.59 15.31 -10.97
CA ASP A 64 5.77 16.53 -11.77
C ASP A 64 7.23 16.75 -12.20
N THR A 65 8.18 16.11 -11.51
CA THR A 65 9.59 16.09 -11.89
C THR A 65 9.89 14.81 -12.66
N PRO A 66 10.28 14.88 -13.95
CA PRO A 66 10.63 13.71 -14.73
C PRO A 66 11.78 12.93 -14.09
N SER A 67 11.61 11.62 -13.95
CA SER A 67 12.64 10.72 -13.44
C SER A 67 12.60 9.40 -14.22
N THR A 68 13.78 8.86 -14.53
CA THR A 68 13.91 7.53 -15.13
C THR A 68 14.13 6.44 -14.08
N ARG A 69 14.34 6.84 -12.81
CA ARG A 69 14.62 5.92 -11.71
C ARG A 69 13.41 5.04 -11.44
N PRO A 70 13.53 3.70 -11.35
CA PRO A 70 12.40 2.82 -11.05
C PRO A 70 11.70 3.18 -9.73
N VAL A 71 10.39 2.99 -9.69
CA VAL A 71 9.58 3.15 -8.46
C VAL A 71 9.15 1.76 -7.99
N VAL A 72 9.42 1.46 -6.72
CA VAL A 72 8.95 0.25 -6.06
C VAL A 72 7.94 0.62 -4.98
N LEU A 73 6.74 0.08 -5.10
CA LEU A 73 5.59 0.34 -4.26
C LEU A 73 5.26 -0.92 -3.46
N LEU A 74 5.45 -0.90 -2.14
CA LEU A 74 5.25 -2.08 -1.27
C LEU A 74 4.06 -1.84 -0.33
N ALA A 75 2.94 -2.48 -0.63
CA ALA A 75 1.68 -2.32 0.09
C ALA A 75 1.44 -3.47 1.08
N GLY A 76 1.17 -3.14 2.35
CA GLY A 76 0.63 -4.06 3.33
C GLY A 76 -0.87 -3.83 3.52
N GLY A 77 -1.71 -4.77 3.08
CA GLY A 77 -3.16 -4.69 3.20
C GLY A 77 -3.73 -3.41 2.57
N ILE A 78 -4.49 -2.63 3.34
CA ILE A 78 -5.10 -1.37 2.87
C ILE A 78 -4.07 -0.25 2.60
N GLY A 79 -2.79 -0.46 2.94
CA GLY A 79 -1.66 0.39 2.55
C GLY A 79 -1.46 0.53 1.05
N ILE A 80 -2.14 -0.29 0.25
CA ILE A 80 -2.20 -0.11 -1.20
C ILE A 80 -2.84 1.21 -1.63
N THR A 81 -3.69 1.82 -0.80
CA THR A 81 -4.47 3.01 -1.20
C THR A 81 -3.62 4.17 -1.74
N PRO A 82 -2.64 4.76 -1.02
CA PRO A 82 -1.79 5.80 -1.59
C PRO A 82 -0.91 5.27 -2.73
N LEU A 83 -0.48 4.01 -2.64
CA LEU A 83 0.46 3.41 -3.59
C LEU A 83 -0.19 3.16 -4.96
N LEU A 84 -1.46 2.79 -5.00
CA LEU A 84 -2.21 2.63 -6.24
C LEU A 84 -2.43 3.99 -6.94
N ALA A 85 -2.72 5.04 -6.16
CA ALA A 85 -2.78 6.40 -6.70
C ALA A 85 -1.43 6.84 -7.29
N MET A 86 -0.32 6.56 -6.60
CA MET A 86 1.04 6.82 -7.11
C MET A 86 1.33 6.02 -8.38
N ALA A 87 1.02 4.72 -8.41
CA ALA A 87 1.24 3.85 -9.56
C ALA A 87 0.52 4.39 -10.81
N LYS A 88 -0.78 4.66 -10.69
CA LYS A 88 -1.58 5.22 -11.78
C LYS A 88 -1.03 6.57 -12.27
N THR A 89 -0.68 7.45 -11.33
CA THR A 89 -0.12 8.78 -11.65
C THR A 89 1.18 8.66 -12.43
N VAL A 90 2.11 7.80 -12.00
CA VAL A 90 3.40 7.58 -12.70
C VAL A 90 3.15 7.00 -14.09
N LEU A 91 2.30 5.98 -14.21
CA LEU A 91 2.01 5.34 -15.50
C LEU A 91 1.34 6.29 -16.49
N ALA A 92 0.53 7.24 -16.01
CA ALA A 92 -0.13 8.24 -16.84
C ALA A 92 0.80 9.40 -17.26
N THR A 93 1.72 9.83 -16.38
CA THR A 93 2.53 11.04 -16.59
C THR A 93 3.97 10.76 -17.04
N GLN A 94 4.50 9.59 -16.68
CA GLN A 94 5.87 9.15 -16.97
C GLN A 94 5.82 7.71 -17.51
N PRO A 95 5.20 7.46 -18.68
CA PRO A 95 4.86 6.11 -19.16
C PRO A 95 6.06 5.20 -19.44
N GLU A 96 7.29 5.75 -19.48
CA GLU A 96 8.52 4.97 -19.66
C GLU A 96 9.19 4.57 -18.35
N ARG A 97 8.79 5.17 -17.22
CA ARG A 97 9.35 4.94 -15.89
C ARG A 97 8.91 3.56 -15.37
N PRO A 98 9.82 2.65 -15.03
CA PRO A 98 9.45 1.34 -14.48
C PRO A 98 8.74 1.47 -13.14
N VAL A 99 7.63 0.75 -12.97
CA VAL A 99 6.87 0.68 -11.71
C VAL A 99 6.74 -0.77 -11.28
N TYR A 100 7.10 -1.04 -10.02
CA TYR A 100 6.98 -2.34 -9.38
C TYR A 100 5.98 -2.20 -8.24
N LEU A 101 4.86 -2.93 -8.27
CA LEU A 101 3.84 -2.90 -7.23
C LEU A 101 3.72 -4.27 -6.56
N LEU A 102 4.11 -4.34 -5.29
CA LEU A 102 3.93 -5.53 -4.47
C LEU A 102 2.80 -5.30 -3.48
N GLN A 103 1.84 -6.21 -3.43
CA GLN A 103 0.79 -6.23 -2.41
C GLN A 103 0.92 -7.47 -1.52
N ALA A 104 1.26 -7.24 -0.26
CA ALA A 104 1.17 -8.24 0.80
C ALA A 104 -0.23 -8.17 1.43
N ALA A 105 -0.94 -9.28 1.43
CA ALA A 105 -2.24 -9.44 2.08
C ALA A 105 -2.23 -10.70 2.94
N ARG A 106 -3.27 -10.89 3.76
CA ARG A 106 -3.36 -12.10 4.56
C ARG A 106 -3.62 -13.32 3.68
N ASN A 107 -4.59 -13.18 2.79
CA ASN A 107 -5.07 -14.19 1.85
C ASN A 107 -6.02 -13.53 0.84
N SER A 108 -6.54 -14.32 -0.09
CA SER A 108 -7.48 -13.84 -1.11
C SER A 108 -8.72 -13.14 -0.56
N SER A 109 -9.24 -13.55 0.60
CA SER A 109 -10.45 -12.95 1.19
C SER A 109 -10.27 -11.50 1.66
N THR A 110 -9.02 -11.06 1.83
CA THR A 110 -8.67 -9.71 2.32
C THR A 110 -7.80 -8.93 1.32
N HIS A 111 -7.58 -9.49 0.12
CA HIS A 111 -6.81 -8.88 -0.94
C HIS A 111 -7.66 -7.86 -1.72
N ALA A 112 -7.70 -6.63 -1.21
CA ALA A 112 -8.36 -5.52 -1.89
C ALA A 112 -7.64 -5.15 -3.21
N PHE A 113 -8.39 -4.70 -4.21
CA PHE A 113 -7.88 -4.18 -5.50
C PHE A 113 -7.23 -5.20 -6.46
N ALA A 114 -7.34 -6.51 -6.19
CA ALA A 114 -6.74 -7.54 -7.06
C ALA A 114 -7.12 -7.36 -8.55
N GLU A 115 -8.40 -7.17 -8.84
CA GLU A 115 -8.89 -6.97 -10.21
C GLU A 115 -8.41 -5.64 -10.81
N GLU A 116 -8.42 -4.55 -10.04
CA GLU A 116 -8.00 -3.22 -10.51
C GLU A 116 -6.51 -3.20 -10.84
N VAL A 117 -5.68 -3.83 -9.99
CA VAL A 117 -4.23 -3.98 -10.22
C VAL A 117 -3.96 -4.85 -11.45
N GLN A 118 -4.70 -5.96 -11.61
CA GLN A 118 -4.59 -6.82 -12.78
C GLN A 118 -4.93 -6.07 -14.08
N GLN A 119 -6.02 -5.30 -14.08
CA GLN A 119 -6.41 -4.48 -15.23
C GLN A 119 -5.35 -3.41 -15.53
N LEU A 120 -4.81 -2.76 -14.49
CA LEU A 120 -3.76 -1.77 -14.65
C LEU A 120 -2.51 -2.39 -15.29
N GLN A 121 -2.08 -3.57 -14.83
CA GLN A 121 -0.94 -4.29 -15.40
C GLN A 121 -1.15 -4.66 -16.87
N GLN A 122 -2.36 -5.09 -17.25
CA GLN A 122 -2.69 -5.39 -18.65
C GLN A 122 -2.60 -4.14 -19.56
N SER A 123 -2.88 -2.96 -19.01
CA SER A 123 -2.87 -1.70 -19.76
C SER A 123 -1.50 -0.99 -19.78
N ALA A 124 -0.56 -1.37 -18.93
CA ALA A 124 0.68 -0.64 -18.70
C ALA A 124 1.91 -1.55 -18.75
N SER A 125 2.65 -1.51 -19.86
CA SER A 125 3.82 -2.37 -20.09
C SER A 125 4.99 -2.14 -19.13
N LYS A 126 5.04 -0.98 -18.46
CA LYS A 126 6.05 -0.65 -17.44
C LYS A 126 5.65 -1.01 -16.01
N LEU A 127 4.45 -1.58 -15.82
CA LEU A 127 4.01 -2.06 -14.51
C LEU A 127 4.32 -3.55 -14.34
N GLN A 128 5.09 -3.86 -13.30
CA GLN A 128 5.29 -5.23 -12.82
C GLN A 128 4.59 -5.36 -11.47
N THR A 129 3.82 -6.43 -11.27
CA THR A 129 3.08 -6.65 -10.02
C THR A 129 3.48 -7.93 -9.35
N ARG A 130 3.35 -7.98 -8.03
CA ARG A 130 3.53 -9.19 -7.23
C ARG A 130 2.58 -9.22 -6.03
N VAL A 131 2.05 -10.38 -5.70
CA VAL A 131 1.12 -10.61 -4.60
C VAL A 131 1.72 -11.65 -3.66
N ILE A 132 1.72 -11.35 -2.36
CA ILE A 132 2.18 -12.28 -1.31
C ILE A 132 1.06 -12.48 -0.29
N TYR A 133 0.81 -13.73 0.08
CA TYR A 133 -0.08 -14.08 1.19
C TYR A 133 0.67 -14.65 2.39
N ASP A 134 0.49 -14.05 3.57
CA ASP A 134 1.13 -14.55 4.81
C ASP A 134 0.37 -15.70 5.48
N GLN A 135 -0.94 -15.82 5.24
CA GLN A 135 -1.83 -16.87 5.77
C GLN A 135 -2.85 -17.30 4.69
N PRO A 136 -2.39 -17.89 3.57
CA PRO A 136 -3.27 -18.31 2.48
C PRO A 136 -4.37 -19.25 2.98
N VAL A 137 -5.56 -19.12 2.39
CA VAL A 137 -6.68 -20.06 2.64
C VAL A 137 -6.67 -21.19 1.60
N GLU A 138 -7.48 -22.21 1.83
CA GLU A 138 -7.64 -23.33 0.89
C GLU A 138 -7.91 -22.83 -0.54
N GLY A 139 -7.11 -23.31 -1.49
CA GLY A 139 -7.21 -22.95 -2.91
C GLY A 139 -6.39 -21.73 -3.33
N ASP A 140 -5.84 -20.93 -2.40
CA ASP A 140 -5.08 -19.72 -2.78
C ASP A 140 -3.81 -20.05 -3.56
N VAL A 141 -3.07 -21.09 -3.14
CA VAL A 141 -1.82 -21.49 -3.78
C VAL A 141 -2.09 -22.32 -5.02
N GLU A 142 -3.02 -23.27 -4.92
CA GLU A 142 -3.38 -24.19 -6.01
C GLU A 142 -3.95 -23.46 -7.22
N LEU A 143 -4.74 -22.40 -6.97
CA LEU A 143 -5.33 -21.56 -8.02
C LEU A 143 -4.45 -20.35 -8.39
N GLN A 144 -3.20 -20.30 -7.94
CA GLN A 144 -2.24 -19.24 -8.25
C GLN A 144 -2.77 -17.83 -7.95
N ARG A 145 -3.47 -17.66 -6.81
CA ARG A 145 -4.00 -16.36 -6.37
C ARG A 145 -2.95 -15.46 -5.72
N CYS A 146 -1.74 -15.96 -5.53
CA CYS A 146 -0.57 -15.23 -5.08
C CYS A 146 0.68 -15.76 -5.80
N ASP A 147 1.70 -14.91 -5.90
CA ASP A 147 3.00 -15.27 -6.49
C ASP A 147 3.94 -15.90 -5.47
N ALA A 148 3.70 -15.66 -4.18
CA ALA A 148 4.46 -16.24 -3.09
C ALA A 148 3.64 -16.29 -1.79
N THR A 149 4.08 -17.12 -0.85
CA THR A 149 3.57 -17.15 0.52
C THR A 149 4.61 -16.58 1.50
N GLY A 150 4.15 -16.09 2.65
CA GLY A 150 4.99 -15.53 3.70
C GLY A 150 5.02 -14.00 3.70
N VAL A 151 6.20 -13.42 3.96
CA VAL A 151 6.39 -11.97 4.09
C VAL A 151 7.40 -11.46 3.07
N VAL A 152 7.41 -10.15 2.83
CA VAL A 152 8.45 -9.50 2.02
C VAL A 152 9.83 -9.81 2.64
N SER A 153 10.80 -10.24 1.84
CA SER A 153 12.15 -10.56 2.32
C SER A 153 13.20 -9.80 1.54
N GLU A 154 14.40 -9.69 2.12
CA GLU A 154 15.60 -9.19 1.43
C GLU A 154 15.82 -9.95 0.10
N SER A 155 15.74 -11.28 0.13
CA SER A 155 15.95 -12.12 -1.06
C SER A 155 14.95 -11.81 -2.17
N LEU A 156 13.68 -11.62 -1.82
CA LEU A 156 12.64 -11.28 -2.78
C LEU A 156 12.90 -9.91 -3.40
N LEU A 157 13.21 -8.90 -2.58
CA LEU A 157 13.46 -7.55 -3.06
C LEU A 157 14.71 -7.51 -3.96
N ARG A 158 15.76 -8.25 -3.60
CA ARG A 158 16.97 -8.41 -4.42
C ARG A 158 16.69 -9.02 -5.79
N GLU A 159 15.85 -10.05 -5.83
CA GLU A 159 15.55 -10.79 -7.06
C GLU A 159 14.60 -10.03 -7.98
N TRP A 160 13.56 -9.42 -7.41
CA TRP A 160 12.42 -8.92 -8.18
C TRP A 160 12.50 -7.42 -8.51
N THR A 161 13.30 -6.64 -7.78
CA THR A 161 13.36 -5.18 -7.93
C THR A 161 14.76 -4.71 -8.34
N PRO A 162 14.87 -3.58 -9.07
CA PRO A 162 16.16 -2.96 -9.40
C PRO A 162 16.71 -2.19 -8.18
N PHE A 163 16.99 -2.91 -7.09
CA PHE A 163 17.25 -2.34 -5.76
C PHE A 163 18.44 -1.37 -5.69
N GLU A 164 19.40 -1.53 -6.61
CA GLU A 164 20.57 -0.66 -6.71
C GLU A 164 20.21 0.80 -7.02
N ASP A 165 19.12 1.06 -7.75
CA ASP A 165 18.73 2.43 -8.15
C ASP A 165 17.29 2.80 -7.77
N ALA A 166 16.39 1.86 -7.45
CA ALA A 166 14.98 2.17 -7.20
C ALA A 166 14.72 3.15 -6.03
N GLU A 167 13.63 3.91 -6.15
CA GLU A 167 12.97 4.59 -5.01
C GLU A 167 11.87 3.70 -4.45
N TYR A 168 11.82 3.57 -3.13
CA TYR A 168 10.86 2.71 -2.44
C TYR A 168 9.81 3.55 -1.72
N TYR A 169 8.55 3.25 -1.98
CA TYR A 169 7.40 3.79 -1.26
C TYR A 169 6.66 2.63 -0.63
N PHE A 170 6.49 2.65 0.70
CA PHE A 170 5.81 1.56 1.38
C PHE A 170 4.85 2.05 2.44
N CYS A 171 3.75 1.32 2.60
CA CYS A 171 2.67 1.68 3.52
C CYS A 171 1.93 0.43 3.95
N GLY A 172 1.59 0.33 5.24
CA GLY A 172 0.95 -0.85 5.81
C GLY A 172 1.03 -0.91 7.34
N PRO A 173 0.64 -2.06 7.94
CA PRO A 173 0.74 -2.28 9.38
C PRO A 173 2.19 -2.20 9.90
N LYS A 174 2.40 -1.78 11.16
CA LYS A 174 3.74 -1.59 11.74
C LYS A 174 4.70 -2.75 11.46
N ALA A 175 4.27 -4.00 11.70
CA ALA A 175 5.11 -5.17 11.48
C ALA A 175 5.58 -5.32 10.02
N PHE A 176 4.69 -5.05 9.05
CA PHE A 176 5.04 -5.03 7.64
C PHE A 176 6.08 -3.93 7.35
N MET A 177 5.83 -2.72 7.84
CA MET A 177 6.72 -1.56 7.63
C MET A 177 8.12 -1.82 8.17
N GLN A 178 8.23 -2.37 9.38
CA GLN A 178 9.52 -2.71 10.00
C GLN A 178 10.26 -3.80 9.23
N ASN A 179 9.54 -4.80 8.76
CA ASN A 179 10.12 -5.90 8.00
C ASN A 179 10.64 -5.43 6.63
N VAL A 180 9.89 -4.59 5.92
CA VAL A 180 10.32 -3.95 4.67
C VAL A 180 11.54 -3.07 4.90
N TYR A 181 11.50 -2.18 5.89
CA TYR A 181 12.61 -1.29 6.21
C TYR A 181 13.91 -2.05 6.50
N ARG A 182 13.86 -3.07 7.37
CA ARG A 182 15.03 -3.92 7.65
C ARG A 182 15.54 -4.66 6.41
N SER A 183 14.63 -5.12 5.54
CA SER A 183 15.02 -5.81 4.30
C SER A 183 15.72 -4.84 3.33
N LEU A 184 15.29 -3.59 3.26
CA LEU A 184 15.93 -2.56 2.44
C LEU A 184 17.28 -2.11 3.02
N GLN A 185 17.38 -1.99 4.35
CA GLN A 185 18.65 -1.72 5.02
C GLN A 185 19.67 -2.84 4.78
N ALA A 186 19.25 -4.10 4.84
CA ALA A 186 20.11 -5.25 4.52
C ALA A 186 20.55 -5.28 3.04
N LEU A 187 19.86 -4.55 2.16
CA LEU A 187 20.22 -4.33 0.75
C LEU A 187 21.06 -3.07 0.53
N ASP A 188 21.49 -2.38 1.59
CA ASP A 188 22.20 -1.10 1.52
C ASP A 188 21.46 -0.02 0.71
N VAL A 189 20.12 -0.07 0.72
CA VAL A 189 19.30 1.01 0.14
C VAL A 189 19.41 2.23 1.06
N GLY A 190 19.68 3.41 0.48
CA GLY A 190 19.82 4.65 1.24
C GLY A 190 18.48 5.17 1.77
N ASP A 191 18.49 5.79 2.94
CA ASP A 191 17.29 6.37 3.59
C ASP A 191 16.61 7.43 2.71
N ASP A 192 17.38 8.12 1.87
CA ASP A 192 16.89 9.11 0.91
C ASP A 192 16.02 8.50 -0.20
N ARG A 193 16.12 7.18 -0.41
CA ARG A 193 15.32 6.39 -1.35
C ARG A 193 14.20 5.60 -0.66
N MET A 194 14.02 5.74 0.66
CA MET A 194 12.98 5.05 1.43
C MET A 194 11.92 6.02 1.92
N HIS A 195 10.75 5.98 1.31
CA HIS A 195 9.61 6.81 1.67
C HIS A 195 8.51 5.95 2.27
N PHE A 196 7.93 6.39 3.39
CA PHE A 196 6.88 5.61 4.04
C PHE A 196 5.93 6.44 4.91
N GLU A 197 4.73 5.92 5.09
CA GLU A 197 3.69 6.48 5.96
C GLU A 197 3.05 5.39 6.83
N PHE A 198 2.78 5.73 8.09
CA PHE A 198 1.97 4.90 8.99
C PHE A 198 0.51 5.35 8.96
N PHE A 199 -0.42 4.40 9.00
CA PHE A 199 -1.81 4.72 9.32
C PHE A 199 -1.96 5.03 10.81
N GLY A 200 -2.14 6.31 11.13
CA GLY A 200 -2.31 6.80 12.51
C GLY A 200 -1.14 7.66 12.97
N PRO A 201 -0.93 7.83 14.29
CA PRO A 201 0.18 8.60 14.82
C PRO A 201 1.51 8.08 14.28
N ARG A 202 2.47 8.98 14.02
CA ARG A 202 3.82 8.60 13.60
C ARG A 202 4.40 7.63 14.63
N GLN A 203 4.88 6.48 14.16
CA GLN A 203 5.45 5.44 14.99
C GLN A 203 6.96 5.34 14.74
N ASP A 204 7.69 4.88 15.74
CA ASP A 204 9.11 4.57 15.59
C ASP A 204 9.27 3.26 14.79
N ILE A 205 9.91 3.37 13.63
CA ILE A 205 10.17 2.26 12.71
C ILE A 205 11.33 1.36 13.18
N GLU A 206 12.27 1.91 13.96
CA GLU A 206 13.48 1.22 14.42
C GLU A 206 13.24 0.44 15.71
N SER A 207 12.27 0.86 16.53
CA SER A 207 11.88 0.16 17.76
C SER A 207 11.39 -1.28 17.49
N ALA A 208 12.26 -2.28 17.65
CA ALA A 208 11.83 -3.66 17.84
C ALA A 208 10.99 -3.73 19.12
N ALA A 209 9.90 -4.50 19.11
CA ALA A 209 9.27 -4.90 20.36
C ALA A 209 10.36 -5.51 21.24
N ALA A 210 10.59 -4.93 22.42
CA ALA A 210 11.38 -5.58 23.45
C ALA A 210 10.73 -6.94 23.71
N VAL A 211 11.39 -8.01 23.25
CA VAL A 211 11.02 -9.37 23.59
C VAL A 211 11.37 -9.52 25.07
N GLY A 212 10.35 -9.44 25.92
CA GLY A 212 10.41 -9.91 27.30
C GLY A 212 10.16 -11.41 27.37
#